data_AF-A0A969YSC7-F1
#
_entry.id   AF-A0A969YSC7-F1
#
_cell.length_a   1.000
_cell.length_b   1.000
_cell.length_c   1.000
_cell.angle_alpha   90.00
_cell.angle_beta   90.00
_cell.angle_gamma   90.00
#
_symmetry.space_group_name_H-M   'P 1'
#
loop_
_entity.id
_entity.type
_entity.pdbx_description
1 polymer ?
#
loop_
_entity_poly.entity_id
_entity_poly.type
_entity_poly.pdbx_seq_one_letter_code
_entity_poly.pdbx_strand_id
1 'polypeptide(L)'
;MNDHPFDYLTILAQLAREFQQKSADLESTIQATPADQIFQQLGCLAEHTTDRFRAAQQSIFTLLPVSEDTGKQKALTALTTMCRCFDELRILCQVLLERSAKAVEQP
;
A
#
# COMPACT_ATOMS: atom_id res chain seq x y z
N MET A 1 33.00 3.97 -17.62
CA MET A 1 31.77 4.70 -17.24
C MET A 1 31.10 3.86 -16.18
N ASN A 2 31.13 4.33 -14.93
CA ASN A 2 30.64 3.62 -13.76
C ASN A 2 29.13 3.88 -13.63
N ASP A 3 28.32 3.03 -14.25
CA ASP A 3 26.89 3.01 -13.96
C ASP A 3 26.70 2.28 -12.64
N HIS A 4 26.50 3.04 -11.56
CA HIS A 4 26.07 2.50 -10.28
C HIS A 4 24.72 1.81 -10.47
N PRO A 5 24.63 0.47 -10.42
CA PRO A 5 23.34 -0.16 -10.21
C PRO A 5 22.95 0.26 -8.80
N PHE A 6 22.03 1.21 -8.67
CA PHE A 6 21.33 1.40 -7.41
C PHE A 6 20.84 0.01 -7.00
N ASP A 7 21.39 -0.50 -5.90
CA ASP A 7 21.30 -1.90 -5.55
C ASP A 7 19.84 -2.24 -5.23
N TYR A 8 19.12 -2.71 -6.25
CA TYR A 8 17.72 -3.09 -6.15
C TYR A 8 17.52 -4.14 -5.06
N LEU A 9 18.52 -4.98 -4.79
CA LEU A 9 18.47 -5.94 -3.68
C LEU A 9 18.52 -5.21 -2.33
N THR A 10 19.35 -4.18 -2.19
CA THR A 10 19.34 -3.31 -1.00
C THR A 10 17.99 -2.62 -0.81
N ILE A 11 17.37 -2.10 -1.88
CA ILE A 11 16.03 -1.50 -1.79
C ILE A 11 14.98 -2.54 -1.39
N LEU A 12 14.98 -3.71 -2.01
CA LEU A 12 14.04 -4.80 -1.68
C LEU A 12 14.23 -5.30 -0.24
N ALA A 13 15.47 -5.46 0.22
CA ALA A 13 15.77 -5.83 1.60
C ALA A 13 15.28 -4.76 2.58
N GLN A 14 15.44 -3.49 2.24
CA GLN A 14 14.91 -2.40 3.05
C GLN A 14 13.38 -2.42 3.13
N LEU A 15 12.69 -2.58 1.99
CA LEU A 15 11.23 -2.69 1.94
C LEU A 15 10.71 -3.89 2.73
N ALA A 16 11.40 -5.03 2.69
CA ALA A 16 11.05 -6.21 3.46
C ALA A 16 11.15 -5.96 4.99
N ARG A 17 12.23 -5.29 5.43
CA ARG A 17 12.39 -4.91 6.85
C ARG A 17 11.32 -3.91 7.28
N GLU A 18 11.02 -2.92 6.45
CA GLU A 18 9.96 -1.95 6.73
C GLU A 18 8.59 -2.60 6.82
N PHE A 19 8.30 -3.60 5.97
CA PHE A 19 7.07 -4.36 6.04
C PHE A 19 6.95 -5.10 7.38
N GLN A 20 8.01 -5.80 7.80
CA GLN A 20 8.04 -6.51 9.08
C GLN A 20 7.81 -5.55 10.26
N GLN A 21 8.50 -4.41 10.25
CA GLN A 21 8.32 -3.40 11.31
C GLN A 21 6.89 -2.85 11.33
N LYS A 22 6.33 -2.46 10.18
CA LYS A 22 4.95 -1.96 10.08
C LYS A 22 3.92 -3.00 10.55
N SER A 23 4.15 -4.28 10.29
CA SER A 23 3.29 -5.36 10.79
C SER A 23 3.33 -5.44 12.31
N ALA A 24 4.52 -5.44 12.90
CA ALA A 24 4.69 -5.49 14.36
C ALA A 24 4.08 -4.25 15.05
N ASP A 25 4.29 -3.06 14.48
CA ASP A 25 3.73 -1.81 15.01
C ASP A 25 2.20 -1.81 14.95
N LEU A 26 1.63 -2.33 13.86
CA LEU A 26 0.17 -2.45 13.70
C LEU A 26 -0.42 -3.45 14.71
N GLU A 27 0.20 -4.62 14.89
CA GLU A 27 -0.21 -5.60 15.88
C GLU A 27 -0.18 -5.02 17.29
N SER A 28 0.91 -4.33 17.64
CA SER A 28 1.03 -3.66 18.94
C SER A 28 -0.03 -2.57 19.13
N THR A 29 -0.34 -1.81 18.08
CA THR A 29 -1.36 -0.76 18.12
C THR A 29 -2.75 -1.37 18.34
N ILE A 30 -3.07 -2.45 17.63
CA ILE A 30 -4.36 -3.15 17.77
C ILE A 30 -4.50 -3.71 19.20
N GLN A 31 -3.46 -4.33 19.76
CA GLN A 31 -3.50 -4.88 21.12
C GLN A 31 -3.72 -3.80 22.20
N ALA A 32 -3.19 -2.59 21.98
CA ALA A 32 -3.34 -1.48 22.91
C ALA A 32 -4.66 -0.69 22.73
N THR A 33 -5.42 -0.96 21.67
CA THR A 33 -6.61 -0.18 21.30
C THR A 33 -7.88 -0.82 21.84
N PRO A 34 -8.79 -0.04 22.45
CA PRO A 34 -10.11 -0.52 22.85
C PRO A 34 -10.87 -1.13 21.66
N ALA A 35 -11.55 -2.26 21.88
CA ALA A 35 -12.19 -3.04 20.80
C ALA A 35 -13.21 -2.23 19.97
N ASP A 36 -13.88 -1.26 20.60
CA ASP A 36 -14.84 -0.33 19.99
C ASP A 36 -14.17 0.72 19.08
N GLN A 37 -12.86 0.92 19.21
CA GLN A 37 -12.08 1.90 18.43
C GLN A 37 -11.22 1.27 17.33
N ILE A 38 -11.03 -0.05 17.35
CA ILE A 38 -10.17 -0.77 16.39
C ILE A 38 -10.60 -0.50 14.94
N PHE A 39 -11.89 -0.63 14.62
CA PHE A 39 -12.37 -0.45 13.25
C PHE A 39 -12.22 0.99 12.76
N GLN A 40 -12.44 1.97 13.64
CA GLN A 40 -12.25 3.39 13.30
C GLN A 40 -10.77 3.69 13.02
N GLN A 41 -9.87 3.19 13.86
CA GLN A 41 -8.43 3.39 13.66
C GLN A 41 -7.92 2.70 12.38
N LEU A 42 -8.37 1.47 12.12
CA LEU A 42 -8.04 0.76 10.88
C LEU A 42 -8.57 1.47 9.64
N GLY A 43 -9.77 2.07 9.73
CA GLY A 43 -10.34 2.91 8.67
C GLY A 43 -9.45 4.13 8.37
N CYS A 44 -9.07 4.87 9.40
CA CYS A 44 -8.17 6.03 9.26
C CYS A 44 -6.81 5.64 8.66
N LEU A 45 -6.22 4.53 9.11
CA LEU A 45 -4.97 4.01 8.57
C LEU A 45 -5.12 3.63 7.09
N ALA A 46 -6.25 3.03 6.70
CA ALA A 46 -6.53 2.67 5.31
C ALA A 46 -6.67 3.91 4.43
N GLU A 47 -7.34 4.97 4.89
CA GLU A 47 -7.45 6.25 4.19
C GLU A 47 -6.07 6.88 3.99
N HIS A 48 -5.29 7.04 5.06
CA HIS A 48 -3.95 7.62 4.98
C HIS A 48 -3.01 6.83 4.06
N THR A 49 -3.09 5.50 4.09
CA THR A 49 -2.32 4.64 3.16
C THR A 49 -2.77 4.84 1.71
N THR A 50 -4.07 5.02 1.48
CA THR A 50 -4.64 5.30 0.15
C THR A 50 -4.13 6.63 -0.38
N ASP A 51 -4.16 7.69 0.43
CA ASP A 51 -3.68 9.01 0.02
C ASP A 51 -2.20 9.00 -0.36
N ARG A 52 -1.36 8.36 0.47
CA ARG A 52 0.08 8.19 0.17
C ARG A 52 0.30 7.41 -1.13
N PHE A 53 -0.46 6.35 -1.35
CA PHE A 53 -0.37 5.58 -2.59
C PHE A 53 -0.78 6.41 -3.81
N ARG A 54 -1.90 7.14 -3.75
CA ARG A 54 -2.36 7.99 -4.85
C ARG A 54 -1.39 9.12 -5.17
N ALA A 55 -0.79 9.74 -4.15
CA ALA A 55 0.24 10.76 -4.34
C ALA A 55 1.50 10.19 -5.02
N ALA A 56 1.94 8.99 -4.61
CA ALA A 56 3.06 8.30 -5.26
C ALA A 56 2.72 7.89 -6.70
N GLN A 57 1.52 7.35 -6.93
CA GLN A 57 1.00 6.99 -8.25
C GLN A 57 1.02 8.21 -9.19
N GLN A 58 0.51 9.35 -8.75
CA GLN A 58 0.51 10.59 -9.52
C GLN A 58 1.93 11.04 -9.85
N SER A 59 2.83 11.00 -8.86
CA SER A 59 4.24 11.38 -9.03
C SER A 59 4.97 10.47 -10.03
N ILE A 60 4.66 9.18 -10.06
CA ILE A 60 5.25 8.26 -11.05
C ILE A 60 4.71 8.54 -12.44
N PHE A 61 3.40 8.80 -12.58
CA PHE A 61 2.80 9.12 -13.89
C PHE A 61 3.31 10.44 -14.47
N THR A 62 3.64 11.44 -13.65
CA THR A 62 4.23 12.70 -14.14
C THR A 62 5.68 12.54 -14.61
N LEU A 63 6.41 11.57 -14.04
CA LEU A 63 7.80 11.27 -14.39
C LEU A 63 7.94 10.33 -15.60
N LEU A 64 6.87 9.62 -15.99
CA LEU A 64 6.84 8.76 -17.17
C LEU A 64 6.71 9.62 -18.45
N PRO A 65 7.75 9.71 -19.30
CA PRO A 65 7.68 10.57 -20.48
C PRO A 65 6.82 9.94 -21.57
N VAL A 66 6.02 10.74 -22.26
CA VAL A 66 5.20 10.36 -23.43
C VAL A 66 6.12 10.04 -24.62
N SER A 67 6.65 8.81 -24.71
CA SER A 67 7.29 8.32 -25.93
C SER A 67 7.14 6.81 -26.08
N GLU A 68 7.12 6.34 -27.32
CA GLU A 68 6.82 4.96 -27.73
C GLU A 68 8.02 3.99 -27.60
N ASP A 69 8.68 3.95 -26.44
CA ASP A 69 9.74 2.96 -26.19
C ASP A 69 9.15 1.67 -25.57
N THR A 70 9.58 0.51 -26.06
CA THR A 70 9.17 -0.81 -25.58
C THR A 70 9.50 -1.03 -24.10
N GLY A 71 10.58 -0.41 -23.60
CA GLY A 71 10.93 -0.42 -22.17
C GLY A 71 9.90 0.30 -21.30
N LYS A 72 9.34 1.42 -21.79
CA LYS A 72 8.30 2.18 -21.09
C LYS A 72 6.97 1.45 -21.05
N GLN A 73 6.61 0.75 -22.12
CA GLN A 73 5.38 -0.04 -22.14
C GLN A 73 5.39 -1.13 -21.05
N LYS A 74 6.56 -1.74 -20.80
CA LYS A 74 6.74 -2.68 -19.69
C LYS A 74 6.62 -1.99 -18.33
N ALA A 75 7.23 -0.82 -18.16
CA ALA A 75 7.15 -0.04 -16.92
C ALA A 75 5.70 0.42 -16.62
N LEU A 76 4.98 0.91 -17.63
CA LEU A 76 3.58 1.31 -17.53
C LEU A 76 2.68 0.12 -17.18
N THR A 77 2.93 -1.03 -17.81
CA THR A 77 2.21 -2.28 -17.50
C THR A 77 2.46 -2.69 -16.05
N ALA A 78 3.71 -2.67 -15.59
CA ALA A 78 4.06 -3.00 -14.21
C ALA A 78 3.40 -2.06 -13.19
N LEU A 79 3.46 -0.74 -13.44
CA LEU A 79 2.80 0.26 -12.60
C LEU A 79 1.28 0.08 -12.57
N THR A 80 0.66 -0.18 -13.73
CA THR A 80 -0.78 -0.43 -13.82
C THR A 80 -1.17 -1.67 -13.01
N THR A 81 -0.39 -2.75 -13.10
CA THR A 81 -0.59 -3.96 -12.29
C THR A 81 -0.45 -3.65 -10.81
N MET A 82 0.57 -2.90 -10.38
CA MET A 82 0.73 -2.49 -8.98
C MET A 82 -0.47 -1.67 -8.47
N CYS A 83 -0.99 -0.74 -9.29
CA CYS A 83 -2.18 0.04 -8.94
C CYS A 83 -3.41 -0.85 -8.75
N ARG A 84 -3.63 -1.81 -9.66
CA ARG A 84 -4.75 -2.77 -9.54
C ARG A 84 -4.63 -3.64 -8.30
N CYS A 85 -3.45 -4.19 -8.01
CA CYS A 85 -3.23 -4.97 -6.80
C CYS A 85 -3.48 -4.15 -5.53
N PHE A 86 -3.08 -2.87 -5.51
CA PHE A 86 -3.40 -1.97 -4.40
C PHE A 86 -4.92 -1.78 -4.25
N ASP A 87 -5.62 -1.50 -5.34
CA ASP A 87 -7.07 -1.28 -5.34
C ASP A 87 -7.82 -2.53 -4.85
N GLU A 88 -7.45 -3.71 -5.33
CA GLU A 88 -8.01 -5.00 -4.90
C GLU A 88 -7.82 -5.23 -3.39
N LEU A 89 -6.61 -5.01 -2.87
CA LEU A 89 -6.32 -5.11 -1.43
C LEU A 89 -7.15 -4.11 -0.62
N ARG A 90 -7.25 -2.86 -1.10
CA ARG A 90 -8.03 -1.80 -0.43
C ARG A 90 -9.52 -2.12 -0.38
N ILE A 91 -10.07 -2.67 -1.47
CA ILE A 91 -11.46 -3.13 -1.54
C ILE A 91 -11.67 -4.31 -0.57
N LEU A 92 -10.78 -5.30 -0.57
CA LEU A 92 -10.85 -6.45 0.33
C LEU A 92 -10.86 -6.00 1.80
N CYS A 93 -9.92 -5.13 2.19
CA CYS A 93 -9.86 -4.60 3.55
C CYS A 93 -11.13 -3.84 3.92
N GLN A 94 -11.67 -3.01 3.02
CA GLN A 94 -12.91 -2.28 3.27
C GLN A 94 -14.09 -3.22 3.50
N VAL A 95 -14.28 -4.21 2.64
CA VAL A 95 -15.35 -5.19 2.77
C VAL A 95 -15.23 -5.95 4.09
N LEU A 96 -14.02 -6.35 4.49
CA LEU A 96 -13.78 -7.03 5.76
C LEU A 96 -14.08 -6.13 6.97
N LEU A 97 -13.67 -4.86 6.94
CA LEU A 97 -13.96 -3.89 8.01
C LEU A 97 -15.47 -3.64 8.15
N GLU A 98 -16.16 -3.40 7.04
CA GLU A 98 -17.61 -3.16 7.04
C GLU A 98 -18.42 -4.38 7.52
N ARG A 99 -17.98 -5.60 7.15
CA ARG A 99 -18.61 -6.85 7.61
C ARG A 99 -18.36 -7.09 9.09
N SER A 100 -17.16 -6.81 9.57
CA SER A 100 -16.77 -7.04 10.96
C SER A 100 -17.42 -6.02 11.90
N ALA A 101 -17.54 -4.75 11.50
CA ALA A 101 -18.25 -3.74 12.27
C ALA A 101 -19.74 -4.11 12.45
N LYS A 102 -20.42 -4.56 11.39
CA LYS A 102 -21.83 -5.00 11.45
C LYS A 102 -22.04 -6.24 12.32
N ALA A 103 -21.05 -7.14 12.39
CA ALA A 103 -21.12 -8.33 13.24
C ALA A 103 -21.00 -8.00 14.73
N VAL A 104 -20.37 -6.88 15.09
CA VAL A 104 -20.26 -6.41 16.49
C VAL A 104 -21.54 -5.66 16.93
N GLU A 105 -22.29 -5.08 15.99
CA GLU A 105 -23.54 -4.33 16.28
C GLU A 105 -24.80 -5.21 16.41
N GLN A 106 -24.74 -6.49 16.01
CA GLN A 106 -25.87 -7.42 16.14
C GLN A 106 -25.63 -8.38 17.34
N PRO A 107 -26.43 -8.29 18.42
CA PRO A 107 -26.35 -9.21 19.56
C PRO A 107 -26.89 -10.61 19.25
#